data_AF-A0A4U8SPY5-F1
#
_entry.id   AF-A0A4U8SPY5-F1
#
_cell.length_a   1.000
_cell.length_b   1.000
_cell.length_c   1.000
_cell.angle_alpha   90.00
_cell.angle_beta   90.00
_cell.angle_gamma   90.00
#
_symmetry.space_group_name_H-M   'P 1'
#
loop_
_entity.id
_entity.type
_entity.pdbx_description
1 polymer ?
#
loop_
_entity_poly.entity_id
_entity_poly.type
_entity_poly.pdbx_seq_one_letter_code
_entity_poly.pdbx_strand_id
1 'polypeptide(L)' 'MLPRWSDDFSVRHQIIDEQHQKLFALAHRAYKAANGHVAVNDIKNILIEFFDYMKTHFKDEEEYMKAIGFPQLEEH' A
#
# COMPACT_ATOMS: atom_id res chain seq x y z
N MET A 1 -12.75 8.36 -8.61
CA MET A 1 -11.50 7.96 -9.30
C MET A 1 -10.41 7.91 -8.24
N LEU A 2 -9.67 6.82 -8.13
CA LEU A 2 -8.55 6.74 -7.19
C LEU A 2 -7.36 7.57 -7.71
N PRO A 3 -6.57 8.22 -6.83
CA PRO A 3 -5.36 8.92 -7.24
C PRO A 3 -4.35 7.93 -7.82
N ARG A 4 -3.57 8.38 -8.81
CA ARG A 4 -2.40 7.63 -9.28
C ARG A 4 -1.22 7.95 -8.37
N TRP A 5 -0.26 7.04 -8.28
CA TRP A 5 1.02 7.34 -7.68
C TRP A 5 1.65 8.56 -8.37
N SER A 6 2.23 9.45 -7.56
CA SER A 6 3.03 10.60 -7.96
C SER A 6 4.14 10.79 -6.94
N ASP A 7 5.15 11.57 -7.31
CA ASP A 7 6.29 11.88 -6.43
C ASP A 7 5.87 12.66 -5.16
N ASP A 8 4.65 13.21 -5.13
CA ASP A 8 4.08 13.86 -3.93
C ASP A 8 3.89 12.89 -2.76
N PHE A 9 3.80 11.58 -3.05
CA PHE A 9 3.68 10.52 -2.04
C PHE A 9 5.03 9.86 -1.72
N SER A 10 6.12 10.28 -2.37
CA SER A 10 7.44 9.71 -2.12
C SER A 10 7.97 10.12 -0.76
N VAL A 11 8.45 9.14 0.00
CA VAL A 11 9.20 9.36 1.26
C VAL A 11 10.70 9.37 1.03
N ARG A 12 11.14 9.40 -0.23
CA ARG A 12 12.54 9.33 -0.68
C ARG A 12 13.30 8.12 -0.15
N HIS A 13 12.57 7.03 0.09
CA HIS A 13 13.13 5.74 0.44
C HIS A 13 12.65 4.72 -0.57
N GLN A 14 13.56 4.28 -1.45
CA GLN A 14 13.23 3.48 -2.63
C GLN A 14 12.32 2.29 -2.31
N ILE A 15 12.64 1.52 -1.26
CA ILE A 15 11.88 0.32 -0.90
C ILE A 15 10.46 0.68 -0.46
N ILE A 16 10.28 1.75 0.31
CA ILE A 16 8.95 2.15 0.80
C ILE A 16 8.13 2.75 -0.35
N ASP A 17 8.76 3.50 -1.25
CA ASP A 17 8.10 4.04 -2.44
C ASP A 17 7.65 2.92 -3.40
N GLU A 18 8.44 1.86 -3.57
CA GLU A 18 8.06 0.66 -4.33
C GLU A 18 6.86 -0.05 -3.69
N GLN A 19 6.82 -0.13 -2.35
CA GLN A 19 5.69 -0.69 -1.62
C GLN A 19 4.42 0.16 -1.78
N HIS A 20 4.52 1.48 -1.67
CA HIS A 20 3.41 2.38 -1.93
C HIS A 20 2.88 2.20 -3.36
N GLN A 21 3.75 2.18 -4.37
CA GLN A 21 3.32 1.98 -5.77
C GLN A 21 2.53 0.68 -5.94
N LYS A 22 2.96 -0.41 -5.29
CA LYS A 22 2.22 -1.67 -5.31
C LYS A 22 0.88 -1.58 -4.58
N LEU A 23 0.80 -0.91 -3.44
CA LEU A 23 -0.47 -0.64 -2.74
C LEU A 23 -1.43 0.16 -3.62
N PHE A 24 -0.96 1.22 -4.29
CA PHE A 24 -1.76 1.96 -5.26
C PHE A 24 -2.27 1.03 -6.38
N ALA A 25 -1.40 0.20 -6.97
CA ALA A 25 -1.80 -0.74 -8.02
C ALA A 25 -2.89 -1.73 -7.55
N LEU A 26 -2.78 -2.25 -6.33
CA LEU A 26 -3.77 -3.14 -5.74
C LEU A 26 -5.09 -2.42 -5.45
N ALA A 27 -5.05 -1.18 -4.95
CA ALA A 27 -6.25 -0.36 -4.76
C ALA A 27 -6.98 -0.08 -6.09
N HIS A 28 -6.23 0.23 -7.16
CA HIS A 28 -6.79 0.41 -8.51
C HIS A 28 -7.41 -0.89 -9.05
N ARG A 29 -6.76 -2.04 -8.83
CA ARG A 29 -7.33 -3.37 -9.19
C ARG A 29 -8.63 -3.63 -8.44
N ALA A 30 -8.67 -3.36 -7.13
CA ALA A 30 -9.87 -3.52 -6.31
C ALA A 30 -11.01 -2.62 -6.79
N TYR A 31 -10.72 -1.33 -7.04
CA TYR A 31 -11.70 -0.37 -7.55
C TYR A 31 -12.25 -0.76 -8.92
N LYS A 32 -11.40 -1.22 -9.84
CA LYS A 32 -11.83 -1.69 -11.15
C LYS A 32 -12.71 -2.94 -11.05
N ALA A 33 -12.36 -3.87 -10.16
CA ALA A 33 -13.13 -5.08 -9.93
C ALA A 33 -14.50 -4.78 -9.31
N ALA A 34 -14.57 -3.85 -8.35
CA ALA A 34 -15.81 -3.43 -7.71
C ALA A 34 -16.77 -2.67 -8.64
N ASN A 35 -16.25 -1.94 -9.64
CA ASN A 35 -17.06 -1.19 -10.60
C ASN A 35 -17.32 -1.96 -11.92
N GLY A 36 -16.85 -3.20 -12.04
CA GLY A 36 -17.07 -4.06 -13.20
C GLY A 36 -18.06 -5.19 -12.91
N HIS A 37 -18.44 -5.95 -13.94
CA HIS A 37 -19.15 -7.22 -13.80
C HIS A 37 -18.17 -8.35 -13.46
N VAL A 38 -17.41 -8.20 -12.38
CA VAL A 38 -16.38 -9.17 -11.95
C VAL A 38 -16.95 -10.08 -10.86
N ALA A 39 -16.51 -11.34 -10.82
CA ALA A 39 -16.95 -12.28 -9.79
C ALA A 39 -16.53 -11.80 -8.39
N VAL A 40 -17.43 -11.94 -7.40
CA VAL A 40 -17.19 -11.56 -6.00
C VAL A 40 -15.92 -12.19 -5.43
N ASN A 41 -15.57 -13.41 -5.87
CA ASN A 41 -14.35 -14.11 -5.44
C ASN A 41 -13.07 -13.37 -5.88
N ASP A 42 -13.06 -12.72 -7.03
CA ASP A 42 -11.89 -12.00 -7.53
C ASP A 42 -11.63 -10.75 -6.68
N ILE A 43 -12.71 -10.04 -6.30
CA ILE A 43 -12.62 -8.89 -5.39
C ILE A 43 -12.08 -9.34 -4.04
N LYS A 44 -12.58 -10.46 -3.49
CA LYS A 44 -12.10 -11.01 -2.22
C LYS A 44 -10.61 -11.32 -2.25
N ASN A 45 -10.13 -11.96 -3.31
CA ASN A 45 -8.70 -12.30 -3.45
C ASN A 45 -7.82 -11.05 -3.54
N ILE A 46 -8.25 -10.01 -4.27
CA ILE A 46 -7.52 -8.73 -4.35
C ILE A 46 -7.46 -8.06 -2.97
N LEU A 47 -8.56 -8.08 -2.21
CA LEU A 47 -8.58 -7.50 -0.86
C LEU A 47 -7.66 -8.26 0.09
N ILE A 48 -7.64 -9.60 0.04
CA ILE A 48 -6.70 -10.41 0.83
C ILE A 48 -5.26 -10.02 0.48
N GLU A 49 -4.91 -9.96 -0.81
CA GLU A 49 -3.59 -9.54 -1.28
C GLU A 49 -3.23 -8.13 -0.79
N PHE A 50 -4.20 -7.20 -0.83
CA PHE A 50 -4.03 -5.83 -0.34
C PHE A 50 -3.74 -5.77 1.16
N PHE A 51 -4.55 -6.45 1.99
CA PHE A 51 -4.37 -6.45 3.45
C PHE A 51 -3.09 -7.14 3.89
N ASP A 52 -2.72 -8.24 3.24
CA ASP A 52 -1.48 -8.93 3.58
C ASP A 52 -0.26 -8.10 3.18
N TYR A 53 -0.31 -7.42 2.04
CA TYR A 53 0.79 -6.55 1.62
C TYR A 53 0.91 -5.28 2.48
N MET A 54 -0.20 -4.72 2.97
CA MET A 54 -0.15 -3.61 3.94
C MET A 54 0.59 -3.98 5.23
N LYS A 55 0.42 -5.21 5.74
CA LYS A 55 1.17 -5.65 6.93
C LYS A 55 2.67 -5.67 6.69
N THR A 56 3.10 -6.13 5.51
CA THR A 56 4.52 -6.08 5.13
C THR A 56 5.02 -4.65 5.03
N HIS A 57 4.25 -3.77 4.39
CA HIS A 57 4.61 -2.36 4.24
C HIS A 57 4.80 -1.66 5.59
N PHE A 58 3.82 -1.74 6.50
CA PHE A 58 3.94 -1.12 7.82
C PHE A 58 5.11 -1.68 8.63
N LYS A 59 5.34 -2.99 8.57
CA LYS A 59 6.48 -3.62 9.22
C LYS A 59 7.81 -3.04 8.73
N ASP A 60 7.98 -2.94 7.42
CA ASP A 60 9.23 -2.46 6.83
C ASP A 60 9.43 -0.95 7.06
N GLU A 61 8.33 -0.18 7.07
CA GLU A 61 8.33 1.24 7.40
C GLU A 61 8.69 1.49 8.87
N GLU A 62 8.06 0.80 9.81
CA GLU A 62 8.37 0.87 11.24
C GLU A 62 9.82 0.45 11.54
N GLU A 63 10.32 -0.61 10.88
CA GLU A 63 11.71 -1.04 10.97
C GLU A 63 12.67 0.06 10.48
N TYR A 64 12.35 0.71 9.37
CA TYR A 64 13.13 1.83 8.84
C TYR A 64 13.09 3.05 9.78
N MET A 65 11.90 3.46 10.24
CA MET A 65 11.69 4.55 11.17
C MET A 65 12.47 4.34 12.47
N LYS A 66 12.46 3.11 13.00
CA LYS A 66 13.26 2.73 14.16
C LYS A 66 14.76 2.84 13.89
N ALA A 67 15.22 2.39 12.72
CA ALA A 67 16.63 2.44 12.36
C ALA A 67 17.19 3.87 12.25
N ILE A 68 16.36 4.83 11.84
CA ILE A 68 16.75 6.24 11.75
C ILE A 68 16.43 7.06 13.01
N GLY A 69 15.86 6.43 14.05
CA GLY A 69 15.49 7.11 15.29
C GLY A 69 14.35 8.11 15.13
N PHE A 70 13.34 7.78 14.31
CA PHE A 70 12.20 8.65 14.05
C PHE A 70 11.44 8.98 15.37
N PRO A 71 11.28 10.27 15.72
CA PRO A 71 10.76 10.67 17.03
C PRO A 71 9.32 10.24 17.34
N GLN A 72 8.47 10.07 16.31
CA GLN A 72 7.04 9.79 16.47
C GLN A 72 6.68 8.35 16.09
N LEU A 73 7.61 7.40 16.27
CA LEU A 73 7.40 5.99 15.92
C LEU A 73 6.19 5.38 16.63
N GLU A 74 5.90 5.78 17.87
CA GLU A 74 4.75 5.26 18.62
C GLU A 74 3.39 5.82 18.15
N GLU A 75 3.38 6.99 17.48
CA GLU A 75 2.15 7.67 17.04
C GLU A 75 1.75 7.32 15.60
N HIS A 76 2.67 6.75 14.83
CA HIS A 76 2.52 6.36 13.43
C HIS A 76 1.60 5.14 13.27
#